data_AF-A0A645HH83-F1
#
_entry.id   AF-A0A645HH83-F1
#
_cell.length_a   1.000
_cell.length_b   1.000
_cell.length_c   1.000
_cell.angle_alpha   90.00
_cell.angle_beta   90.00
_cell.angle_gamma   90.00
#
_symmetry.space_group_name_H-M   'P 1'
#
loop_
_entity.id
_entity.type
_entity.pdbx_description
1 polymer ?
#
loop_
_entity_poly.entity_id
_entity_poly.type
_entity_poly.pdbx_seq_one_letter_code
_entity_poly.pdbx_strand_id
1 'polypeptide(L)'
;MLYIIIGLIASRANFAELTQAPIYIVAGFVILIVHAVVLAIIAKIFKLDLFTCGVASLANIGGVASAPILAASYSEALIPIGVLMAMLGYVIGTGGGLFVGKILSML
;
A
#
# COMPACT_ATOMS: atom_id res chain seq x y z
N MET A 1 8.21 -18.05 -4.48
CA MET A 1 6.75 -18.17 -4.71
C MET A 1 6.07 -16.83 -4.95
N LEU A 2 6.29 -15.78 -4.13
CA LEU A 2 5.65 -14.46 -4.32
C LEU A 2 5.82 -13.87 -5.73
N TYR A 3 7.05 -13.87 -6.29
CA TYR A 3 7.31 -13.40 -7.65
C TYR A 3 6.52 -14.15 -8.73
N ILE A 4 6.28 -15.45 -8.54
CA ILE A 4 5.49 -16.27 -9.47
C ILE A 4 4.01 -15.89 -9.37
N ILE A 5 3.49 -15.66 -8.17
CA ILE A 5 2.11 -15.22 -7.95
C ILE A 5 1.88 -13.82 -8.56
N ILE A 6 2.80 -12.88 -8.33
CA ILE A 6 2.74 -11.54 -8.91
C ILE A 6 2.75 -11.64 -10.45
N GLY A 7 3.65 -12.45 -11.01
CA GLY A 7 3.70 -12.71 -12.45
C GLY A 7 2.41 -13.33 -13.00
N LEU A 8 1.78 -14.25 -12.26
CA LEU A 8 0.52 -14.89 -12.65
C LEU A 8 -0.68 -13.92 -12.58
N ILE A 9 -0.71 -13.01 -11.61
CA ILE A 9 -1.75 -11.96 -11.54
C ILE A 9 -1.58 -11.00 -12.72
N ALA A 10 -0.34 -10.56 -12.97
CA ALA A 10 -0.04 -9.66 -14.08
C ALA A 10 -0.31 -10.29 -15.46
N SER A 11 -0.04 -11.59 -15.65
CA SER A 11 -0.31 -12.28 -16.91
C SER A 11 -1.80 -12.41 -17.24
N ARG A 12 -2.68 -12.30 -16.24
CA ARG A 12 -4.13 -12.26 -16.42
C ARG A 12 -4.67 -10.84 -16.62
N ALA A 13 -3.84 -9.80 -16.48
CA ALA A 13 -4.28 -8.42 -16.67
C ALA A 13 -4.54 -8.16 -18.17
N ASN A 14 -5.79 -7.85 -18.50
CA ASN A 14 -6.17 -7.46 -19.85
C ASN A 14 -6.14 -5.92 -19.98
N PHE A 15 -5.16 -5.41 -20.72
CA PHE A 15 -5.01 -3.96 -20.94
C PHE A 15 -6.16 -3.34 -21.74
N ALA A 16 -6.94 -4.13 -22.49
CA ALA A 16 -8.16 -3.63 -23.12
C ALA A 16 -9.20 -3.18 -22.06
N GLU A 17 -9.27 -3.86 -20.91
CA GLU A 17 -10.20 -3.52 -19.84
C GLU A 17 -9.82 -2.23 -19.10
N LEU A 18 -8.55 -1.80 -19.14
CA LEU A 18 -8.16 -0.48 -18.62
C LEU A 18 -8.92 0.65 -19.34
N THR A 19 -9.15 0.51 -20.65
CA THR A 19 -9.89 1.51 -21.44
C THR A 19 -11.39 1.48 -21.19
N GLN A 20 -11.93 0.35 -20.72
CA GLN A 20 -13.35 0.18 -20.44
C GLN A 20 -13.75 0.78 -19.10
N ALA A 21 -12.81 0.89 -18.16
CA ALA A 21 -13.10 1.36 -16.82
C ALA A 21 -12.07 2.42 -16.32
N PRO A 22 -11.87 3.52 -17.07
CA PRO A 22 -10.85 4.53 -16.79
C PRO A 22 -11.07 5.22 -15.42
N ILE A 23 -12.32 5.23 -14.94
CA ILE A 23 -12.67 5.80 -13.64
C ILE A 23 -11.94 5.12 -12.48
N TYR A 24 -11.66 3.81 -12.55
CA TYR A 24 -10.94 3.11 -11.49
C TYR A 24 -9.46 3.48 -11.44
N ILE A 25 -8.85 3.81 -12.59
CA ILE A 25 -7.48 4.31 -12.66
C ILE A 25 -7.41 5.67 -11.96
N VAL A 26 -8.34 6.57 -12.29
CA VAL A 26 -8.44 7.90 -11.66
C VAL A 26 -8.67 7.75 -10.15
N ALA A 27 -9.56 6.85 -9.73
CA ALA A 27 -9.79 6.56 -8.31
C ALA A 27 -8.50 6.08 -7.61
N GLY A 28 -7.70 5.22 -8.26
CA GLY A 28 -6.39 4.80 -7.77
C GLY A 28 -5.44 5.98 -7.54
N PHE A 29 -5.35 6.91 -8.50
CA PHE A 29 -4.55 8.13 -8.32
C PHE A 29 -5.07 9.01 -7.18
N VAL A 30 -6.38 9.17 -7.06
CA VAL A 30 -6.98 9.94 -5.95
C VAL A 30 -6.59 9.33 -4.60
N ILE A 31 -6.65 8.00 -4.46
CA ILE A 31 -6.23 7.30 -3.23
C ILE A 31 -4.76 7.57 -2.92
N LEU A 32 -3.88 7.49 -3.93
CA LEU A 32 -2.45 7.76 -3.73
C LEU A 32 -2.17 9.21 -3.33
N ILE A 33 -2.89 10.17 -3.91
CA ILE A 33 -2.77 11.59 -3.56
C ILE A 33 -3.23 11.81 -2.11
N VAL A 34 -4.40 11.28 -1.74
CA VAL A 34 -4.91 11.39 -0.36
C VAL A 34 -3.93 10.77 0.63
N HIS A 35 -3.42 9.57 0.34
CA HIS A 35 -2.40 8.91 1.15
C HIS A 35 -1.14 9.78 1.31
N ALA A 36 -0.61 10.32 0.22
CA ALA A 36 0.58 11.15 0.24
C ALA A 36 0.39 12.44 1.06
N VAL A 37 -0.77 13.10 0.91
CA VAL A 37 -1.10 14.32 1.66
C VAL A 37 -1.25 14.04 3.15
N VAL A 38 -2.01 13.00 3.52
CA VAL A 38 -2.21 12.60 4.92
C VAL A 38 -0.87 12.22 5.56
N LEU A 39 -0.05 11.42 4.87
CA LEU A 39 1.26 11.03 5.35
C LEU A 39 2.17 12.25 5.53
N ALA A 40 2.18 13.20 4.60
CA ALA A 40 2.99 14.42 4.72
C ALA A 40 2.57 15.29 5.91
N ILE A 41 1.26 15.40 6.17
CA ILE A 41 0.74 16.12 7.35
C ILE A 41 1.21 15.42 8.64
N ILE A 42 1.03 14.09 8.72
CA ILE A 42 1.48 13.29 9.87
C ILE A 42 2.99 13.42 10.07
N ALA A 43 3.78 13.28 9.00
CA ALA A 43 5.23 13.41 9.04
C ALA A 43 5.67 14.77 9.60
N LYS A 44 4.98 15.85 9.23
CA LYS A 44 5.26 17.19 9.73
C LYS A 44 4.88 17.37 11.21
N ILE A 45 3.74 16.83 11.63
CA ILE A 45 3.27 16.92 13.02
C ILE A 45 4.20 16.16 13.96
N PHE A 46 4.54 14.92 13.61
CA PHE A 46 5.36 14.04 14.44
C PHE A 46 6.86 14.17 14.19
N LYS A 47 7.26 15.04 13.24
CA LYS A 47 8.66 15.27 12.84
C LYS A 47 9.36 13.95 12.47
N LEU A 48 8.67 13.13 11.67
CA LEU A 48 9.20 11.84 11.21
C LEU A 48 10.30 12.06 10.17
N ASP A 49 11.29 11.18 10.19
CA ASP A 49 12.35 11.15 9.19
C ASP A 49 11.88 10.48 7.88
N LEU A 50 12.67 10.67 6.83
CA LEU A 50 12.33 10.16 5.50
C LEU A 50 12.35 8.63 5.45
N PHE A 51 13.22 7.99 6.25
CA PHE A 51 13.27 6.54 6.39
C PHE A 51 11.94 5.98 6.93
N THR A 52 11.47 6.48 8.08
CA THR A 52 10.22 6.00 8.67
C THR A 52 9.04 6.26 7.75
N CYS A 53 8.97 7.45 7.13
CA CYS A 53 7.92 7.78 6.17
C CYS A 53 7.93 6.84 4.96
N GLY A 54 9.11 6.55 4.41
CA GLY A 54 9.26 5.68 3.25
C GLY A 54 8.82 4.25 3.55
N VAL A 55 9.32 3.66 4.65
CA VAL A 55 8.98 2.29 5.05
C VAL A 55 7.48 2.19 5.39
N ALA A 56 6.93 3.16 6.12
CA ALA A 56 5.50 3.19 6.45
C ALA A 56 4.60 3.32 5.21
N SER A 57 4.98 4.16 4.24
CA SER A 57 4.23 4.31 3.00
C SER A 57 4.23 3.02 2.19
N LEU A 58 5.40 2.41 2.00
CA LEU A 58 5.51 1.13 1.29
C LEU A 58 4.84 -0.01 2.05
N ALA A 59 4.80 0.01 3.38
CA ALA A 59 4.06 -0.97 4.16
C ALA A 59 2.55 -0.95 3.85
N ASN A 60 1.98 0.21 3.57
CA ASN A 60 0.55 0.37 3.28
C ASN A 60 0.21 0.25 1.78
N ILE A 61 1.07 0.74 0.88
CA ILE A 61 0.80 0.73 -0.58
C ILE A 61 1.45 -0.47 -1.30
N GLY A 62 2.71 -0.78 -0.96
CA GLY A 62 3.46 -1.90 -1.57
C GLY A 62 3.38 -3.21 -0.76
N GLY A 63 2.92 -3.14 0.48
CA GLY A 63 2.77 -4.28 1.39
C GLY A 63 4.09 -4.98 1.71
N VAL A 64 3.97 -6.27 2.05
CA VAL A 64 5.08 -7.13 2.48
C VAL A 64 6.13 -7.38 1.39
N ALA A 65 5.80 -7.08 0.14
CA ALA A 65 6.72 -7.22 -0.99
C ALA A 65 7.76 -6.09 -1.03
N SER A 66 7.32 -4.85 -0.76
CA SER A 66 8.14 -3.65 -1.01
C SER A 66 8.73 -3.02 0.24
N ALA A 67 8.01 -3.04 1.37
CA ALA A 67 8.47 -2.38 2.60
C ALA A 67 9.79 -2.96 3.16
N PRO A 68 10.00 -4.30 3.20
CA PRO A 68 11.24 -4.87 3.72
C PRO A 68 12.44 -4.58 2.82
N ILE A 69 12.22 -4.43 1.51
CA ILE A 69 13.27 -4.10 0.53
C ILE A 69 13.80 -2.70 0.79
N LEU A 70 12.92 -1.71 1.00
CA LEU A 70 13.35 -0.38 1.37
C LEU A 70 14.01 -0.38 2.76
N ALA A 71 13.48 -1.12 3.73
CA ALA A 71 14.13 -1.21 5.04
C ALA A 71 15.56 -1.79 4.94
N ALA A 72 15.76 -2.82 4.12
CA ALA A 72 17.05 -3.44 3.86
C ALA A 72 18.07 -2.47 3.25
N SER A 73 17.63 -1.49 2.45
CA SER A 73 18.54 -0.50 1.85
C SER A 73 19.16 0.45 2.88
N TYR A 74 18.57 0.54 4.08
CA TYR A 74 19.13 1.30 5.20
C TYR A 74 19.91 0.39 6.15
N SER A 75 19.33 -0.74 6.55
CA SER A 75 20.01 -1.78 7.35
C SER A 75 19.24 -3.09 7.32
N GLU A 76 19.96 -4.20 7.18
CA GLU A 76 19.37 -5.54 7.22
C GLU A 76 18.63 -5.82 8.54
N ALA A 77 19.06 -5.21 9.64
CA ALA A 77 18.39 -5.35 10.94
C ALA A 77 16.96 -4.77 10.95
N LEU A 78 16.62 -3.93 9.98
CA LEU A 78 15.31 -3.27 9.88
C LEU A 78 14.31 -4.06 9.01
N ILE A 79 14.77 -5.10 8.31
CA ILE A 79 13.92 -5.96 7.46
C ILE A 79 12.72 -6.51 8.24
N PRO A 80 12.87 -7.09 9.45
CA PRO A 80 11.73 -7.62 10.21
C PRO A 80 10.71 -6.53 10.57
N ILE A 81 11.17 -5.30 10.80
CA ILE A 81 10.31 -4.15 11.11
C ILE A 81 9.44 -3.81 9.90
N GLY A 82 10.04 -3.75 8.70
CA GLY A 82 9.30 -3.53 7.46
C GLY A 82 8.26 -4.62 7.19
N VAL A 83 8.58 -5.89 7.46
CA VAL A 83 7.63 -7.01 7.34
C VAL A 83 6.48 -6.85 8.32
N LEU A 84 6.76 -6.60 9.60
CA LEU A 84 5.74 -6.43 10.64
C LEU A 84 4.83 -5.24 10.36
N MET A 85 5.38 -4.08 9.98
CA MET A 85 4.58 -2.91 9.61
C MET A 85 3.64 -3.21 8.45
N ALA A 86 4.12 -3.89 7.41
CA ALA A 86 3.30 -4.24 6.26
C ALA A 86 2.18 -5.23 6.62
N MET A 87 2.47 -6.24 7.45
CA MET A 87 1.44 -7.17 7.92
C MET A 87 0.38 -6.47 8.76
N LEU A 88 0.78 -5.56 9.65
CA LEU A 88 -0.16 -4.76 10.43
C LEU A 88 -1.04 -3.88 9.53
N GLY A 89 -0.43 -3.21 8.55
CA GLY A 89 -1.12 -2.44 7.53
C GLY A 89 -2.17 -3.26 6.79
N TYR A 90 -1.86 -4.51 6.42
CA TYR A 90 -2.84 -5.40 5.80
C TYR A 90 -3.98 -5.80 6.71
N VAL A 91 -3.73 -6.12 7.98
CA VAL A 91 -4.81 -6.48 8.92
C VAL A 91 -5.76 -5.30 9.10
N ILE A 92 -5.22 -4.11 9.36
CA ILE A 92 -6.02 -2.90 9.58
C ILE A 92 -6.73 -2.48 8.29
N GLY A 93 -6.02 -2.45 7.16
CA GLY A 93 -6.57 -2.05 5.87
C GLY A 93 -7.66 -2.99 5.37
N THR A 94 -7.46 -4.31 5.52
CA THR A 94 -8.48 -5.31 5.14
C THR A 94 -9.72 -5.19 6.03
N GLY A 95 -9.53 -5.09 7.35
CA GLY A 95 -10.63 -4.89 8.29
C GLY A 95 -11.43 -3.63 8.00
N GLY A 96 -10.74 -2.49 7.80
CA GLY A 96 -11.37 -1.21 7.45
C GLY A 96 -12.08 -1.25 6.10
N GLY A 97 -11.47 -1.87 5.08
CA GLY A 97 -12.07 -2.04 3.75
C GLY A 97 -13.36 -2.85 3.79
N LEU A 98 -13.37 -3.98 4.53
CA LEU A 98 -14.58 -4.78 4.72
C LEU A 98 -15.67 -4.02 5.46
N PHE A 99 -15.30 -3.21 6.46
CA PHE A 99 -16.25 -2.36 7.19
C PHE A 99 -16.89 -1.31 6.27
N VAL A 100 -16.09 -0.60 5.46
CA VAL A 100 -16.61 0.37 4.48
C VAL A 100 -17.49 -0.34 3.44
N GLY A 101 -17.08 -1.50 2.96
CA GLY A 101 -17.89 -2.31 2.04
C GLY A 101 -19.25 -2.70 2.63
N LYS A 102 -19.29 -3.04 3.92
CA LYS A 102 -20.53 -3.33 4.64
C LYS A 102 -21.46 -2.11 4.69
N ILE A 103 -20.91 -0.92 4.96
CA ILE A 103 -21.70 0.33 4.97
C ILE A 103 -22.26 0.63 3.59
N LEU A 104 -21.42 0.54 2.55
CA LEU A 104 -21.85 0.80 1.17
C LEU A 104 -22.92 -0.19 0.70
N SER A 105 -22.87 -1.44 1.14
CA SER A 105 -23.89 -2.45 0.83
C SER A 105 -25.24 -2.20 1.52
N MET A 106 -25.30 -1.33 2.53
CA MET A 106 -26.54 -0.97 3.22
C MET A 106 -27.20 0.29 2.65
N LEU A 107 -26.51 1.01 1.77
CA LEU A 107 -27.02 2.16 1.02
C LEU A 107 -27.73 1.69 -0.26
#